data_AF-A0A925JZN9-F1
#
_entry.id   AF-A0A925JZN9-F1
#
_cell.length_a   1.000
_cell.length_b   1.000
_cell.length_c   1.000
_cell.angle_alpha   90.00
_cell.angle_beta   90.00
_cell.angle_gamma   90.00
#
_symmetry.space_group_name_H-M   'P 1'
#
loop_
_entity.id
_entity.type
_entity.pdbx_description
1 polymer ?
#
loop_
_entity_poly.entity_id
_entity_poly.type
_entity_poly.pdbx_seq_one_letter_code
_entity_poly.pdbx_strand_id
1 'polypeptide(L)'
;MRYGLIAGNGKFPFLVVEGARRAGVEVAVAAIREETDPALERIADRFTWVSIGQLGRMIRFFKREGVEKAIMAGQVKHVQIFSGALPDVRMLKMLISLPRRNTDALIGGVAAELAREGIELIDSTYFLKDHLPQEGVLSRRSPDERVTPEVAREVAERLAVTVMLAGAIAPLGSSYVMTVEATNARTGDTLAREQVQAASREDVLRALGRGGTSLRKKLGESVASIQKFDRPLQEATTSSLEALKLFTQGRECMTQVRYAGAIPFLESALEL
;
A
#
# COMPACT_ATOMS: atom_id res chain seq x y z
N MET A 1 17.18 -22.41 19.31
CA MET A 1 16.02 -21.68 18.75
C MET A 1 15.55 -22.39 17.50
N ARG A 2 14.26 -22.74 17.42
CA ARG A 2 13.66 -23.37 16.23
C ARG A 2 12.56 -22.50 15.64
N TYR A 3 12.40 -22.59 14.33
CA TYR A 3 11.51 -21.73 13.58
C TYR A 3 10.37 -22.53 12.94
N GLY A 4 9.19 -21.93 12.92
CA GLY A 4 8.01 -22.44 12.24
C GLY A 4 7.61 -21.53 11.09
N LEU A 5 7.04 -22.11 10.04
CA LEU A 5 6.45 -21.37 8.92
C LEU A 5 4.98 -21.78 8.79
N ILE A 6 4.10 -20.80 8.85
CA ILE A 6 2.70 -20.91 8.46
C ILE A 6 2.64 -20.51 6.99
N ALA A 7 2.53 -21.50 6.11
CA ALA A 7 2.62 -21.28 4.67
C ALA A 7 1.24 -21.07 4.04
N GLY A 8 1.09 -19.98 3.30
CA GLY A 8 -0.02 -19.70 2.40
C GLY A 8 0.37 -19.86 0.92
N ASN A 9 -0.32 -19.15 0.04
CA ASN A 9 -0.12 -19.22 -1.41
C ASN A 9 1.11 -18.43 -1.90
N GLY A 10 1.58 -18.77 -3.11
CA GLY A 10 2.58 -18.03 -3.86
C GLY A 10 4.01 -18.49 -3.60
N LYS A 11 4.99 -17.69 -4.06
CA LYS A 11 6.42 -18.01 -3.93
C LYS A 11 7.04 -17.65 -2.59
N PHE A 12 6.38 -16.80 -1.81
CA PHE A 12 6.94 -16.28 -0.56
C PHE A 12 7.30 -17.39 0.47
N PRO A 13 6.46 -18.42 0.72
CA PRO A 13 6.86 -19.55 1.59
C PRO A 13 8.16 -20.24 1.16
N PHE A 14 8.37 -20.42 -0.16
CA PHE A 14 9.58 -21.05 -0.70
C PHE A 14 10.81 -20.22 -0.38
N LEU A 15 10.74 -18.90 -0.61
CA LEU A 15 11.84 -17.98 -0.31
C LEU A 15 12.22 -18.01 1.18
N VAL A 16 11.23 -18.13 2.08
CA VAL A 16 11.48 -18.23 3.53
C VAL A 16 12.23 -19.52 3.88
N VAL A 17 11.80 -20.67 3.35
CA VAL A 17 12.48 -21.96 3.59
C VAL A 17 13.90 -21.95 3.02
N GLU A 18 14.08 -21.44 1.80
CA GLU A 18 15.40 -21.31 1.18
C GLU A 18 16.31 -20.34 1.93
N GLY A 19 15.77 -19.21 2.40
CA GLY A 19 16.49 -18.24 3.22
C GLY A 19 16.94 -18.81 4.55
N ALA A 20 16.06 -19.56 5.23
CA ALA A 20 16.41 -20.23 6.48
C ALA A 20 17.50 -21.30 6.26
N ARG A 21 17.38 -22.09 5.18
CA ARG A 21 18.41 -23.08 4.81
C ARG A 21 19.77 -22.43 4.55
N ARG A 22 19.83 -21.29 3.84
CA ARG A 22 21.07 -20.53 3.64
C ARG A 22 21.66 -20.03 4.97
N ALA A 23 20.81 -19.69 5.93
CA ALA A 23 21.22 -19.32 7.28
C ALA A 23 21.61 -20.52 8.17
N GLY A 24 21.58 -21.76 7.64
CA GLY A 24 21.90 -22.98 8.40
C GLY A 24 20.82 -23.38 9.40
N VAL A 25 19.58 -22.95 9.18
CA VAL A 25 18.45 -23.15 10.10
C VAL A 25 17.35 -23.96 9.40
N GLU A 26 16.85 -24.99 10.09
CA GLU A 26 15.68 -25.76 9.66
C GLU A 26 14.37 -25.08 10.08
N VAL A 27 13.32 -25.24 9.26
CA VAL A 27 12.00 -24.67 9.51
C VAL A 27 10.92 -25.74 9.51
N ALA A 28 10.10 -25.77 10.56
CA ALA A 28 8.91 -26.60 10.62
C ALA A 28 7.75 -25.94 9.89
N VAL A 29 7.31 -26.54 8.78
CA VAL A 29 6.29 -25.96 7.91
C VAL A 29 4.91 -26.52 8.23
N ALA A 30 3.99 -25.64 8.65
CA ALA A 30 2.57 -25.89 8.68
C ALA A 30 1.93 -25.29 7.41
N ALA A 31 1.66 -26.14 6.43
CA ALA A 31 1.11 -25.74 5.14
C ALA A 31 -0.43 -25.71 5.18
N ILE A 32 -1.01 -24.56 4.82
CA ILE A 32 -2.45 -24.38 4.67
C ILE A 32 -2.88 -25.15 3.42
N ARG A 33 -3.64 -26.23 3.61
CA ARG A 33 -4.08 -27.18 2.57
C ARG A 33 -4.82 -26.50 1.43
N GLU A 34 -5.59 -25.48 1.74
CA GLU A 34 -6.41 -24.74 0.78
C GLU A 34 -5.61 -23.73 -0.08
N GLU A 35 -4.36 -23.43 0.30
CA GLU A 35 -3.60 -22.31 -0.28
C GLU A 35 -2.20 -22.68 -0.77
N THR A 36 -1.51 -23.57 -0.05
CA THR A 36 -0.08 -23.84 -0.23
C THR A 36 0.16 -24.74 -1.43
N ASP A 37 1.18 -24.40 -2.22
CA ASP A 37 1.67 -25.27 -3.29
C ASP A 37 2.29 -26.57 -2.69
N PRO A 38 1.81 -27.76 -3.06
CA PRO A 38 2.33 -29.04 -2.57
C PRO A 38 3.82 -29.27 -2.83
N ALA A 39 4.43 -28.55 -3.80
CA ALA A 39 5.87 -28.62 -4.02
C ALA A 39 6.70 -28.16 -2.80
N LEU A 40 6.12 -27.36 -1.90
CA LEU A 40 6.78 -26.92 -0.67
C LEU A 40 7.16 -28.09 0.25
N GLU A 41 6.38 -29.18 0.24
CA GLU A 41 6.63 -30.37 1.04
C GLU A 41 7.98 -31.03 0.71
N ARG A 42 8.44 -30.92 -0.54
CA ARG A 42 9.71 -31.53 -0.97
C ARG A 42 10.95 -30.79 -0.47
N ILE A 43 10.80 -29.52 -0.10
CA ILE A 43 11.92 -28.68 0.31
C ILE A 43 11.94 -28.40 1.82
N ALA A 44 10.88 -28.76 2.54
CA ALA A 44 10.79 -28.56 3.99
C ALA A 44 11.43 -29.71 4.77
N ASP A 45 12.16 -29.40 5.83
CA ASP A 45 12.83 -30.42 6.67
C ASP A 45 11.84 -31.10 7.64
N ARG A 46 10.81 -30.36 8.07
CA ARG A 46 9.67 -30.83 8.86
C ARG A 46 8.40 -30.23 8.29
N PHE A 47 7.36 -31.04 8.12
CA PHE A 47 6.17 -30.62 7.37
C PHE A 47 4.88 -31.20 7.96
N THR A 48 3.80 -30.40 7.93
CA THR A 48 2.45 -30.90 8.16
C THR A 48 1.42 -30.11 7.34
N TRP A 49 0.42 -30.82 6.82
CA TRP A 49 -0.76 -30.21 6.23
C TRP A 49 -1.78 -29.85 7.32
N VAL A 50 -2.12 -28.57 7.43
CA VAL A 50 -3.22 -28.06 8.26
C VAL A 50 -4.27 -27.42 7.37
N SER A 51 -5.54 -27.58 7.72
CA SER A 51 -6.59 -26.75 7.13
C SER A 51 -6.62 -25.40 7.83
N ILE A 52 -7.04 -24.33 7.14
CA ILE A 52 -7.06 -22.96 7.67
C ILE A 52 -7.79 -22.80 9.02
N GLY A 53 -8.81 -23.61 9.28
CA GLY A 53 -9.55 -23.62 10.55
C GLY A 53 -8.84 -24.37 11.70
N GLN A 54 -7.71 -25.03 11.45
CA GLN A 54 -7.07 -25.96 12.39
C GLN A 54 -5.92 -25.31 13.18
N LEU A 55 -6.17 -24.14 13.78
CA LEU A 55 -5.19 -23.39 14.58
C LEU A 55 -4.58 -24.23 15.70
N GLY A 56 -5.39 -24.98 16.45
CA GLY A 56 -4.91 -25.86 17.51
C GLY A 56 -4.05 -27.01 16.99
N ARG A 57 -4.36 -27.57 15.81
CA ARG A 57 -3.49 -28.59 15.18
C ARG A 57 -2.12 -28.02 14.81
N MET A 58 -2.11 -26.83 14.22
CA MET A 58 -0.89 -26.12 13.85
C MET A 58 -0.02 -25.83 15.09
N ILE A 59 -0.61 -25.30 16.16
CA ILE A 59 0.10 -25.06 17.42
C ILE A 59 0.68 -26.36 17.99
N ARG A 60 -0.09 -27.45 18.03
CA ARG A 60 0.41 -28.76 18.50
C ARG A 60 1.60 -29.26 17.68
N PHE A 61 1.56 -29.07 16.37
CA PHE A 61 2.68 -29.39 15.49
C PHE A 61 3.92 -28.57 15.87
N PHE A 62 3.79 -27.24 15.94
CA PHE A 62 4.89 -26.36 16.33
C PHE A 62 5.47 -26.69 17.70
N LYS A 63 4.63 -26.98 18.69
CA LYS A 63 5.08 -27.40 20.03
C LYS A 63 5.86 -28.72 20.00
N ARG A 64 5.41 -29.71 19.21
CA ARG A 64 6.11 -30.99 19.05
C ARG A 64 7.47 -30.81 18.38
N GLU A 65 7.54 -29.94 17.37
CA GLU A 65 8.80 -29.62 16.70
C GLU A 65 9.68 -28.65 17.50
N GLY A 66 9.23 -28.17 18.67
CA GLY A 66 9.97 -27.26 19.55
C GLY A 66 10.14 -25.85 18.99
N VAL A 67 9.23 -25.40 18.12
CA VAL A 67 9.25 -24.05 17.53
C VAL A 67 9.10 -22.99 18.62
N GLU A 68 9.98 -22.00 18.58
CA GLU A 68 9.97 -20.83 19.48
C GLU A 68 9.56 -19.55 18.73
N LYS A 69 9.84 -19.48 17.42
CA LYS A 69 9.49 -18.35 16.57
C LYS A 69 8.76 -18.81 15.32
N ALA A 70 7.65 -18.19 14.97
CA ALA A 70 6.88 -18.50 13.78
C ALA A 70 6.88 -17.33 12.78
N ILE A 71 6.87 -17.66 11.50
CA ILE A 71 6.70 -16.73 10.39
C ILE A 71 5.41 -17.09 9.65
N MET A 72 4.63 -16.09 9.26
CA MET A 72 3.56 -16.25 8.28
C MET A 72 4.05 -15.75 6.93
N ALA A 73 3.95 -16.58 5.89
CA ALA A 73 4.33 -16.17 4.54
C ALA A 73 3.34 -16.71 3.50
N GLY A 74 3.03 -15.87 2.50
CA GLY A 74 2.09 -16.20 1.44
C GLY A 74 0.68 -15.66 1.68
N GLN A 75 -0.10 -15.59 0.61
CA GLN A 75 -1.48 -15.08 0.66
C GLN A 75 -2.46 -16.14 1.15
N VAL A 76 -3.53 -15.69 1.79
CA VAL A 76 -4.67 -16.54 2.18
C VAL A 76 -5.93 -15.85 1.69
N LYS A 77 -6.69 -16.51 0.80
CA LYS A 77 -7.87 -15.90 0.19
C LYS A 77 -9.02 -15.87 1.19
N HIS A 78 -9.68 -14.73 1.31
CA HIS A 78 -10.81 -14.53 2.23
C HIS A 78 -11.94 -15.56 2.05
N VAL A 79 -12.17 -16.06 0.83
CA VAL A 79 -13.19 -17.09 0.57
C VAL A 79 -12.88 -18.41 1.28
N GLN A 80 -11.60 -18.76 1.46
CA GLN A 80 -11.18 -20.02 2.09
C GLN A 80 -11.34 -20.01 3.61
N ILE A 81 -11.33 -18.84 4.24
CA ILE A 81 -11.65 -18.68 5.67
C ILE A 81 -13.11 -19.11 5.95
N PHE A 82 -13.99 -19.02 4.95
CA PHE A 82 -15.42 -19.31 5.08
C PHE A 82 -15.89 -20.55 4.29
N SER A 83 -15.02 -21.19 3.49
CA SER A 83 -15.38 -22.36 2.70
C SER A 83 -14.77 -23.65 3.26
N GLY A 84 -15.62 -24.47 3.91
CA GLY A 84 -15.43 -25.91 4.07
C GLY A 84 -14.50 -26.40 5.19
N ALA A 85 -13.60 -25.57 5.72
CA ALA A 85 -12.73 -25.93 6.83
C ALA A 85 -13.43 -25.67 8.18
N LEU A 86 -13.94 -26.72 8.83
CA LEU A 86 -14.52 -26.57 10.17
C LEU A 86 -13.45 -26.06 11.15
N PRO A 87 -13.67 -24.90 11.82
CA PRO A 87 -12.72 -24.37 12.78
C PRO A 87 -12.61 -25.34 13.96
N ASP A 88 -11.37 -25.64 14.37
CA ASP A 88 -11.16 -26.39 15.59
C ASP A 88 -11.53 -25.55 16.83
N VAL A 89 -11.66 -26.21 17.99
CA VAL A 89 -12.10 -25.56 19.22
C VAL A 89 -11.24 -24.34 19.57
N ARG A 90 -9.93 -24.36 19.26
CA ARG A 90 -9.02 -23.26 19.54
C ARG A 90 -9.29 -22.09 18.59
N MET A 91 -9.41 -22.36 17.30
CA MET A 91 -9.76 -21.37 16.28
C MET A 91 -11.12 -20.72 16.58
N LEU A 92 -12.13 -21.50 16.94
CA LEU A 92 -13.46 -20.99 17.27
C LEU A 92 -13.44 -20.05 18.48
N LYS A 93 -12.74 -20.44 19.55
CA LYS A 93 -12.58 -19.59 20.75
C LYS A 93 -11.88 -18.27 20.42
N MET A 94 -10.80 -18.33 19.63
CA MET A 94 -10.08 -17.14 19.18
C MET A 94 -11.03 -16.22 18.39
N LEU A 95 -11.74 -16.74 17.39
CA LEU A 95 -12.67 -15.97 16.55
C LEU A 95 -13.78 -15.27 17.35
N ILE A 96 -14.32 -15.94 18.38
CA ILE A 96 -15.34 -15.37 19.27
C ILE A 96 -14.76 -14.23 20.11
N SER A 97 -13.48 -14.32 20.51
CA SER A 97 -12.81 -13.31 21.33
C SER A 97 -12.36 -12.06 20.56
N LEU A 98 -12.44 -12.05 19.23
CA LEU A 98 -11.97 -10.92 18.42
C LEU A 98 -12.87 -9.69 18.60
N PRO A 99 -12.31 -8.49 18.80
CA PRO A 99 -13.10 -7.26 18.96
C PRO A 99 -13.79 -6.84 17.67
N ARG A 100 -13.22 -7.22 16.52
CA ARG A 100 -13.70 -6.89 15.17
C ARG A 100 -13.42 -8.06 14.22
N ARG A 101 -14.23 -8.17 13.17
CA ARG A 101 -14.09 -9.19 12.12
C ARG A 101 -13.39 -8.62 10.89
N ASN A 102 -12.16 -8.18 11.06
CA ASN A 102 -11.30 -7.71 9.96
C ASN A 102 -9.95 -8.45 9.99
N THR A 103 -9.16 -8.27 8.92
CA THR A 103 -7.89 -8.99 8.74
C THR A 103 -6.88 -8.71 9.85
N ASP A 104 -6.75 -7.44 10.26
CA ASP A 104 -5.80 -7.06 11.31
C ASP A 104 -6.12 -7.71 12.66
N ALA A 105 -7.40 -7.72 13.06
CA ALA A 105 -7.82 -8.38 14.29
C ALA A 105 -7.61 -9.90 14.21
N LEU A 106 -7.84 -10.52 13.05
CA LEU A 106 -7.63 -11.95 12.85
C LEU A 106 -6.14 -12.32 12.99
N ILE A 107 -5.25 -11.60 12.31
CA ILE A 107 -3.80 -11.83 12.39
C ILE A 107 -3.31 -11.59 13.82
N GLY A 108 -3.76 -10.51 14.46
CA GLY A 108 -3.46 -10.23 15.86
C GLY A 108 -3.95 -11.33 16.81
N GLY A 109 -5.12 -11.91 16.54
CA GLY A 109 -5.66 -13.06 17.28
C GLY A 109 -4.78 -14.29 17.16
N VAL A 110 -4.34 -14.64 15.95
CA VAL A 110 -3.43 -15.77 15.71
C VAL A 110 -2.09 -15.55 16.42
N ALA A 111 -1.54 -14.33 16.34
CA ALA A 111 -0.32 -13.95 17.03
C ALA A 111 -0.44 -14.11 18.57
N ALA A 112 -1.56 -13.66 19.14
CA ALA A 112 -1.84 -13.81 20.57
C ALA A 112 -1.98 -15.29 20.99
N GLU A 113 -2.64 -16.12 20.17
CA GLU A 113 -2.76 -17.56 20.43
C GLU A 113 -1.41 -18.29 20.39
N LEU A 114 -0.53 -17.93 19.45
CA LEU A 114 0.83 -18.44 19.39
C LEU A 114 1.65 -17.99 20.60
N ALA A 115 1.57 -16.72 20.98
CA ALA A 115 2.31 -16.15 22.11
C ALA A 115 1.94 -16.82 23.44
N ARG A 116 0.66 -17.17 23.66
CA ARG A 116 0.21 -17.92 24.85
C ARG A 116 0.87 -19.29 24.98
N GLU A 117 1.34 -19.86 23.87
CA GLU A 117 1.98 -21.17 23.83
C GLU A 117 3.52 -21.06 23.78
N GLY A 118 4.05 -19.85 23.93
CA GLY A 118 5.49 -19.54 23.90
C GLY A 118 6.07 -19.45 22.50
N ILE A 119 5.24 -19.22 21.48
CA ILE A 119 5.67 -19.08 20.08
C ILE A 119 5.55 -17.61 19.68
N GLU A 120 6.67 -16.94 19.45
CA GLU A 120 6.70 -15.55 19.00
C GLU A 120 6.43 -15.47 17.49
N LEU A 121 5.40 -14.74 17.07
CA LEU A 121 5.22 -14.42 15.66
C LEU A 121 6.17 -13.28 15.26
N ILE A 122 7.12 -13.57 14.37
CA ILE A 122 8.14 -12.62 13.94
C ILE A 122 7.92 -12.11 12.51
N ASP A 123 8.65 -11.05 12.16
CA ASP A 123 8.64 -10.42 10.85
C ASP A 123 8.86 -11.42 9.70
N SER A 124 8.02 -11.35 8.68
CA SER A 124 8.01 -12.31 7.57
C SER A 124 9.22 -12.18 6.65
N THR A 125 9.96 -11.08 6.75
CA THR A 125 11.21 -10.84 5.99
C THR A 125 12.45 -11.26 6.76
N TYR A 126 12.33 -11.89 7.94
CA TYR A 126 13.45 -12.28 8.78
C TYR A 126 14.53 -13.08 8.03
N PHE A 127 14.13 -14.05 7.21
CA PHE A 127 15.04 -14.85 6.36
C PHE A 127 15.25 -14.28 4.95
N LEU A 128 14.69 -13.10 4.66
CA LEU A 128 14.71 -12.47 3.35
C LEU A 128 15.43 -11.12 3.34
N LYS A 129 16.23 -10.80 4.36
CA LYS A 129 16.92 -9.51 4.42
C LYS A 129 17.76 -9.23 3.18
N ASP A 130 18.37 -10.26 2.59
CA ASP A 130 19.15 -10.14 1.34
C ASP A 130 18.29 -9.90 0.09
N HIS A 131 16.98 -10.14 0.17
CA HIS A 131 16.02 -9.88 -0.92
C HIS A 131 15.38 -8.49 -0.79
N LEU A 132 15.56 -7.83 0.35
CA LEU A 132 15.04 -6.49 0.54
C LEU A 132 16.01 -5.47 -0.05
N PRO A 133 15.50 -4.44 -0.73
CA PRO A 133 16.33 -3.30 -1.07
C PRO A 133 16.91 -2.68 0.20
N GLN A 134 18.19 -2.36 0.17
CA GLN A 134 18.77 -1.48 1.18
C GLN A 134 18.19 -0.08 1.02
N GLU A 135 18.25 0.70 2.10
CA GLU A 135 17.92 2.12 2.04
C GLU A 135 18.78 2.82 0.98
N GLY A 136 18.13 3.53 0.06
CA GLY A 136 18.81 4.22 -1.02
C GLY A 136 17.97 4.32 -2.28
N VAL A 137 18.60 4.86 -3.33
CA VAL A 137 17.97 5.08 -4.62
C VAL A 137 18.09 3.82 -5.48
N LEU A 138 16.96 3.15 -5.74
CA LEU A 138 16.91 1.94 -6.59
C LEU A 138 16.94 2.25 -8.09
N SER A 139 16.98 3.53 -8.45
CA SER A 139 16.91 4.02 -9.82
C SER A 139 18.18 4.81 -10.18
N ARG A 140 18.37 5.11 -11.46
CA ARG A 140 19.46 6.01 -11.90
C ARG A 140 19.18 7.48 -11.62
N ARG A 141 17.90 7.85 -11.41
CA ARG A 141 17.46 9.22 -11.15
C ARG A 141 17.33 9.44 -9.65
N SER A 142 17.71 10.64 -9.20
CA SER A 142 17.53 11.06 -7.81
C SER A 142 16.03 11.17 -7.49
N PRO A 143 15.58 10.83 -6.25
CA PRO A 143 14.23 11.12 -5.80
C PRO A 143 13.84 12.61 -5.88
N ASP A 144 14.83 13.50 -5.79
CA ASP A 144 14.64 14.95 -5.84
C ASP A 144 14.75 15.52 -7.27
N GLU A 145 15.05 14.66 -8.26
CA GLU A 145 15.11 15.07 -9.66
C GLU A 145 13.72 15.47 -10.14
N ARG A 146 13.60 16.69 -10.68
CA ARG A 146 12.31 17.19 -11.18
C ARG A 146 11.80 16.30 -12.31
N VAL A 147 10.55 15.87 -12.19
CA VAL A 147 9.83 15.21 -13.29
C VAL A 147 9.50 16.24 -14.37
N THR A 148 10.28 16.27 -15.44
CA THR A 148 10.00 17.07 -16.64
C THR A 148 8.93 16.39 -17.52
N PRO A 149 8.33 17.09 -18.50
CA PRO A 149 7.40 16.46 -19.44
C PRO A 149 7.99 15.23 -20.16
N GLU A 150 9.27 15.26 -20.49
CA GLU A 150 9.97 14.15 -21.15
C GLU A 150 10.12 12.95 -20.21
N VAL A 151 10.49 13.20 -18.95
CA VAL A 151 10.56 12.17 -17.90
C VAL A 151 9.18 11.59 -17.62
N ALA A 152 8.16 12.44 -17.51
CA ALA A 152 6.78 12.03 -17.32
C ALA A 152 6.31 11.11 -18.46
N ARG A 153 6.69 11.41 -19.71
CA ARG A 153 6.35 10.59 -20.88
C ARG A 153 7.00 9.22 -20.83
N GLU A 154 8.28 9.15 -20.48
CA GLU A 154 8.98 7.87 -20.31
C GLU A 154 8.31 6.99 -19.23
N VAL A 155 7.91 7.60 -18.11
CA VAL A 155 7.18 6.90 -17.04
C VAL A 155 5.80 6.45 -17.54
N ALA A 156 5.08 7.32 -18.26
CA ALA A 156 3.76 7.03 -18.78
C ALA A 156 3.77 5.87 -19.79
N GLU A 157 4.77 5.79 -20.68
CA GLU A 157 4.95 4.68 -21.61
C GLU A 157 5.16 3.35 -20.87
N ARG A 158 6.04 3.33 -19.86
CA ARG A 158 6.34 2.12 -19.07
C ARG A 158 5.16 1.63 -18.24
N LEU A 159 4.34 2.55 -17.73
CA LEU A 159 3.15 2.25 -16.95
C LEU A 159 1.89 2.08 -17.82
N ALA A 160 2.02 2.14 -19.15
CA ALA A 160 0.90 2.11 -20.09
C ALA A 160 -0.21 3.15 -19.78
N VAL A 161 0.20 4.32 -19.28
CA VAL A 161 -0.67 5.47 -19.05
C VAL A 161 -1.02 6.10 -20.40
N THR A 162 -2.30 6.46 -20.59
CA THR A 162 -2.80 7.00 -21.88
C THR A 162 -2.67 8.52 -21.97
N VAL A 163 -2.90 9.23 -20.88
CA VAL A 163 -2.97 10.70 -20.84
C VAL A 163 -2.14 11.21 -19.67
N MET A 164 -1.30 12.21 -19.94
CA MET A 164 -0.60 12.97 -18.91
C MET A 164 -1.29 14.32 -18.72
N LEU A 165 -1.35 14.77 -17.47
CA LEU A 165 -1.78 16.12 -17.11
C LEU A 165 -0.57 16.91 -16.63
N ALA A 166 -0.34 18.07 -17.23
CA ALA A 166 0.66 19.03 -16.80
C ALA A 166 -0.01 20.38 -16.53
N GLY A 167 0.55 21.15 -15.60
CA GLY A 167 0.05 22.47 -15.29
C GLY A 167 1.16 23.45 -14.97
N ALA A 168 0.86 24.73 -15.18
CA ALA A 168 1.74 25.84 -14.82
C ALA A 168 0.90 26.97 -14.23
N ILE A 169 1.51 27.74 -13.33
CA ILE A 169 0.97 28.99 -12.81
C ILE A 169 2.04 30.08 -12.94
N ALA A 170 1.66 31.25 -13.42
CA ALA A 170 2.54 32.39 -13.57
C ALA A 170 1.85 33.68 -13.13
N PRO A 171 2.57 34.62 -12.51
CA PRO A 171 2.03 35.95 -12.21
C PRO A 171 1.82 36.76 -13.49
N LEU A 172 0.78 37.59 -13.50
CA LEU A 172 0.46 38.56 -14.53
C LEU A 172 0.00 39.86 -13.85
N GLY A 173 0.96 40.76 -13.60
CA GLY A 173 0.71 41.96 -12.79
C GLY A 173 0.30 41.57 -11.36
N SER A 174 -0.88 42.02 -10.93
CA SER A 174 -1.49 41.62 -9.64
C SER A 174 -2.30 40.32 -9.71
N SER A 175 -2.44 39.73 -10.89
CA SER A 175 -3.25 38.53 -11.14
C SER A 175 -2.37 37.31 -11.42
N TYR A 176 -2.97 36.13 -11.58
CA TYR A 176 -2.29 34.88 -11.92
C TYR A 176 -2.95 34.23 -13.12
N VAL A 177 -2.14 33.67 -14.01
CA VAL A 177 -2.59 32.83 -15.13
C VAL A 177 -2.15 31.40 -14.84
N MET A 178 -3.09 30.47 -14.92
CA MET A 178 -2.82 29.05 -14.82
C MET A 178 -3.16 28.38 -16.14
N THR A 179 -2.35 27.40 -16.52
CA THR A 179 -2.60 26.53 -17.67
C THR A 179 -2.65 25.10 -17.18
N VAL A 180 -3.61 24.33 -17.68
CA VAL A 180 -3.69 22.89 -17.50
C VAL A 180 -3.78 22.26 -18.87
N GLU A 181 -2.95 21.27 -19.13
CA GLU A 181 -2.84 20.60 -20.42
C GLU A 181 -2.93 19.09 -20.24
N ALA A 182 -3.75 18.47 -21.08
CA ALA A 182 -3.83 17.04 -21.26
C ALA A 182 -3.13 16.65 -22.56
N THR A 183 -2.11 15.80 -22.46
CA THR A 183 -1.34 15.30 -23.60
C THR A 183 -1.48 13.79 -23.71
N ASN A 184 -1.60 13.27 -24.93
CA ASN A 184 -1.50 11.85 -25.19
C ASN A 184 -0.09 11.38 -24.84
N ALA A 185 0.02 10.43 -23.91
CA ALA A 185 1.31 9.97 -23.41
C ALA A 185 2.16 9.28 -24.49
N ARG A 186 1.54 8.67 -25.49
CA ARG A 186 2.23 7.94 -26.56
C ARG A 186 2.69 8.85 -27.68
N THR A 187 1.79 9.70 -28.18
CA THR A 187 2.11 10.54 -29.35
C THR A 187 2.72 11.89 -28.96
N GLY A 188 2.47 12.35 -27.73
CA GLY A 188 2.82 13.70 -27.28
C GLY A 188 1.81 14.77 -27.71
N ASP A 189 0.75 14.40 -28.45
CA ASP A 189 -0.24 15.37 -28.94
C ASP A 189 -1.04 15.97 -27.79
N THR A 190 -1.26 17.29 -27.84
CA THR A 190 -2.19 17.97 -26.93
C THR A 190 -3.63 17.54 -27.25
N LEU A 191 -4.28 16.88 -26.29
CA LEU A 191 -5.68 16.48 -26.38
C LEU A 191 -6.62 17.63 -25.99
N ALA A 192 -6.26 18.36 -24.94
CA ALA A 192 -6.98 19.53 -24.48
C ALA A 192 -6.06 20.46 -23.70
N ARG A 193 -6.29 21.76 -23.81
CA ARG A 193 -5.62 22.78 -23.01
C ARG A 193 -6.65 23.77 -22.49
N GLU A 194 -6.47 24.15 -21.24
CA GLU A 194 -7.23 25.21 -20.58
C GLU A 194 -6.31 26.26 -20.00
N GLN A 195 -6.73 27.52 -20.13
CA GLN A 195 -6.09 28.65 -19.49
C GLN A 195 -7.14 29.39 -18.68
N VAL A 196 -6.83 29.64 -17.41
CA VAL A 196 -7.73 30.32 -16.46
C VAL A 196 -6.97 31.38 -15.70
N GLN A 197 -7.64 32.48 -15.40
CA GLN A 197 -7.06 33.59 -14.65
C GLN A 197 -7.67 33.65 -13.24
N ALA A 198 -6.84 33.98 -12.26
CA ALA A 198 -7.23 34.35 -10.91
C ALA A 198 -6.86 35.82 -10.67
N ALA A 199 -7.79 36.61 -10.16
CA ALA A 199 -7.57 38.04 -9.94
C ALA A 199 -6.61 38.32 -8.77
N SER A 200 -6.50 37.36 -7.84
CA SER A 200 -5.72 37.44 -6.62
C SER A 200 -5.14 36.06 -6.25
N ARG A 201 -4.29 36.00 -5.21
CA ARG A 201 -3.72 34.74 -4.68
C ARG A 201 -4.82 33.85 -4.10
N GLU A 202 -5.83 34.47 -3.49
CA GLU A 202 -6.96 33.82 -2.82
C GLU A 202 -7.91 33.18 -3.83
N ASP A 203 -7.99 33.73 -5.05
CA ASP A 203 -8.84 33.21 -6.13
C ASP A 203 -8.24 32.00 -6.87
N VAL A 204 -6.97 31.66 -6.64
CA VAL A 204 -6.23 30.62 -7.39
C VAL A 204 -6.96 29.28 -7.35
N LEU A 205 -7.36 28.80 -6.16
CA LEU A 205 -8.01 27.50 -6.02
C LEU A 205 -9.36 27.45 -6.74
N ARG A 206 -10.10 28.56 -6.74
CA ARG A 206 -11.40 28.66 -7.42
C ARG A 206 -11.22 28.66 -8.93
N ALA A 207 -10.23 29.40 -9.42
CA ALA A 207 -9.90 29.44 -10.84
C ALA A 207 -9.41 28.08 -11.34
N LEU A 208 -8.56 27.39 -10.57
CA LEU A 208 -8.09 26.05 -10.89
C LEU A 208 -9.24 25.04 -10.97
N GLY A 209 -10.20 25.10 -10.03
CA GLY A 209 -11.43 24.29 -10.07
C GLY A 209 -12.17 24.47 -11.40
N ARG A 210 -12.45 25.72 -11.81
CA ARG A 210 -13.08 26.02 -13.10
C ARG A 210 -12.28 25.47 -14.30
N GLY A 211 -10.95 25.59 -14.24
CA GLY A 211 -10.05 25.05 -15.26
C GLY A 211 -10.17 23.53 -15.37
N GLY A 212 -10.23 22.83 -14.24
CA GLY A 212 -10.47 21.38 -14.17
C GLY A 212 -11.82 20.98 -14.76
N THR A 213 -12.91 21.67 -14.39
CA THR A 213 -14.24 21.45 -14.96
C THR A 213 -14.25 21.63 -16.48
N SER A 214 -13.60 22.68 -16.98
CA SER A 214 -13.53 22.97 -18.42
C SER A 214 -12.71 21.93 -19.17
N LEU A 215 -11.58 21.51 -18.61
CA LEU A 215 -10.73 20.47 -19.21
C LEU A 215 -11.48 19.14 -19.30
N ARG A 216 -12.19 18.74 -18.24
CA ARG A 216 -13.04 17.53 -18.22
C ARG A 216 -14.10 17.55 -19.31
N LYS A 217 -14.75 18.70 -19.54
CA LYS A 217 -15.69 18.88 -20.67
C LYS A 217 -15.01 18.70 -22.02
N LYS A 218 -13.84 19.32 -22.23
CA LYS A 218 -13.06 19.17 -23.48
C LYS A 218 -12.61 17.73 -23.74
N LEU A 219 -12.35 16.97 -22.67
CA LEU A 219 -12.01 15.55 -22.74
C LEU A 219 -13.24 14.63 -22.89
N GLY A 220 -14.44 15.17 -23.02
CA GLY A 220 -15.66 14.43 -23.33
C GLY A 220 -16.43 13.89 -22.12
N GLU A 221 -16.12 14.33 -20.90
CA GLU A 221 -16.92 13.95 -19.74
C GLU A 221 -18.34 14.56 -19.80
N SER A 222 -19.36 13.75 -19.49
CA SER A 222 -20.74 14.19 -19.54
C SER A 222 -21.07 15.23 -18.46
N VAL A 223 -22.00 16.15 -18.78
CA VAL A 223 -22.46 17.18 -17.84
C VAL A 223 -23.02 16.57 -16.55
N ALA A 224 -23.75 15.46 -16.64
CA ALA A 224 -24.31 14.77 -15.48
C ALA A 224 -23.21 14.20 -14.56
N SER A 225 -22.13 13.66 -15.12
CA SER A 225 -20.97 13.19 -14.34
C SER A 225 -20.25 14.35 -13.66
N ILE A 226 -20.02 15.44 -14.39
CA ILE A 226 -19.40 16.65 -13.85
C ILE A 226 -20.25 17.19 -12.70
N GLN A 227 -21.55 17.41 -12.88
CA GLN A 227 -22.43 17.89 -11.80
C GLN A 227 -22.41 17.02 -10.55
N LYS A 228 -22.26 15.70 -10.71
CA LYS A 228 -22.20 14.75 -9.59
C LYS A 228 -20.86 14.78 -8.85
N PHE A 229 -19.75 15.03 -9.55
CA PHE A 229 -18.40 14.83 -9.02
C PHE A 229 -17.53 16.10 -8.95
N ASP A 230 -18.01 17.23 -9.44
CA ASP A 230 -17.28 18.52 -9.43
C ASP A 230 -17.41 19.24 -8.08
N ARG A 231 -17.00 18.58 -7.00
CA ARG A 231 -16.95 19.19 -5.67
C ARG A 231 -15.90 20.30 -5.68
N PRO A 232 -16.23 21.55 -5.31
CA PRO A 232 -15.27 22.64 -5.25
C PRO A 232 -14.06 22.28 -4.37
N LEU A 233 -12.86 22.62 -4.84
CA LEU A 233 -11.63 22.24 -4.13
C LEU A 233 -11.60 22.79 -2.70
N GLN A 234 -12.17 23.97 -2.47
CA GLN A 234 -12.28 24.58 -1.15
C GLN A 234 -13.17 23.79 -0.19
N GLU A 235 -14.19 23.11 -0.70
CA GLU A 235 -15.09 22.27 0.10
C GLU A 235 -14.52 20.86 0.30
N ALA A 236 -13.65 20.40 -0.60
CA ALA A 236 -13.01 19.10 -0.54
C ALA A 236 -11.70 19.13 0.29
N THR A 237 -11.04 20.29 0.36
CA THR A 237 -9.76 20.48 1.05
C THR A 237 -9.86 21.64 2.04
N THR A 238 -9.54 22.86 1.61
CA THR A 238 -9.57 24.08 2.42
C THR A 238 -9.72 25.31 1.50
N SER A 239 -10.35 26.38 2.00
CA SER A 239 -10.37 27.69 1.34
C SER A 239 -9.08 28.49 1.55
N SER A 240 -8.26 28.12 2.53
CA SER A 240 -7.00 28.79 2.86
C SER A 240 -5.85 28.22 2.05
N LEU A 241 -5.26 29.04 1.18
CA LEU A 241 -4.08 28.63 0.40
C LEU A 241 -2.88 28.34 1.32
N GLU A 242 -2.78 29.03 2.45
CA GLU A 242 -1.72 28.79 3.42
C GLU A 242 -1.93 27.46 4.15
N ALA A 243 -3.18 27.13 4.53
CA ALA A 243 -3.50 25.81 5.07
C ALA A 243 -3.17 24.69 4.07
N LEU A 244 -3.50 24.88 2.79
CA LEU A 244 -3.18 23.90 1.74
C LEU A 244 -1.66 23.71 1.58
N LYS A 245 -0.89 24.80 1.60
CA LYS A 245 0.57 24.75 1.53
C LYS A 245 1.17 23.99 2.71
N LEU A 246 0.76 24.30 3.93
CA LEU A 246 1.23 23.60 5.14
C LEU A 246 0.86 22.11 5.09
N PHE A 247 -0.37 21.79 4.68
CA PHE A 247 -0.79 20.41 4.48
C PHE A 247 0.10 19.68 3.45
N THR A 248 0.41 20.32 2.31
CA THR A 248 1.32 19.76 1.31
C THR A 248 2.73 19.51 1.87
N GLN A 249 3.27 20.45 2.65
CA GLN A 249 4.58 20.28 3.31
C GLN A 249 4.57 19.13 4.33
N GLY A 250 3.51 19.01 5.12
CA GLY A 250 3.31 17.88 6.02
C GLY A 250 3.28 16.56 5.26
N ARG A 251 2.56 16.49 4.13
CA ARG A 251 2.54 15.30 3.26
C ARG A 251 3.91 14.97 2.67
N GLU A 252 4.70 15.96 2.29
CA GLU A 252 6.06 15.76 1.79
C GLU A 252 6.97 15.12 2.87
N CYS A 253 6.87 15.59 4.11
CA CYS A 253 7.53 14.94 5.24
C CYS A 253 7.10 13.47 5.39
N MET A 254 5.80 13.17 5.27
CA MET A 254 5.29 11.79 5.33
C MET A 254 5.84 10.91 4.21
N THR A 255 5.90 11.42 2.97
CA THR A 255 6.47 10.70 1.82
C THR A 255 7.94 10.37 2.02
N GLN A 256 8.67 11.23 2.72
CA GLN A 256 10.08 11.03 3.07
C GLN A 256 10.27 10.29 4.41
N VAL A 257 9.22 9.68 4.96
CA VAL A 257 9.27 8.91 6.23
C VAL A 257 9.67 9.77 7.44
N ARG A 258 9.59 11.11 7.33
CA ARG A 258 9.87 12.09 8.39
C ARG A 258 8.61 12.41 9.20
N TYR A 259 8.01 11.38 9.81
CA TYR A 259 6.70 11.48 10.45
C TYR A 259 6.63 12.56 11.55
N ALA A 260 7.62 12.63 12.44
CA ALA A 260 7.65 13.63 13.50
C ALA A 260 7.74 15.08 12.96
N GLY A 261 8.46 15.27 11.84
CA GLY A 261 8.57 16.57 11.18
C GLY A 261 7.29 17.01 10.47
N ALA A 262 6.39 16.07 10.13
CA ALA A 262 5.10 16.38 9.51
C ALA A 262 4.11 17.02 10.49
N ILE A 263 4.17 16.63 11.77
CA ILE A 263 3.22 17.03 12.83
C ILE A 263 3.00 18.55 12.88
N PRO A 264 4.03 19.40 13.06
CA PRO A 264 3.81 20.84 13.20
C PRO A 264 3.16 21.47 11.96
N PHE A 265 3.49 21.00 10.75
CA PHE A 265 2.86 21.49 9.52
C PHE A 265 1.37 21.12 9.46
N LEU A 266 1.02 19.89 9.83
CA LEU A 266 -0.36 19.42 9.79
C LEU A 266 -1.21 20.07 10.89
N GLU A 267 -0.66 20.29 12.08
CA GLU A 267 -1.34 21.02 13.16
C GLU A 267 -1.62 22.48 12.76
N SER A 268 -0.61 23.21 12.26
CA SER A 268 -0.82 24.58 11.79
C SER A 268 -1.78 24.67 10.59
N ALA A 269 -1.86 23.64 9.75
CA ALA A 269 -2.84 23.59 8.66
C ALA A 269 -4.29 23.45 9.18
N LEU A 270 -4.50 22.85 10.35
CA LEU A 270 -5.83 22.72 10.97
C LEU A 270 -6.30 24.01 11.66
N GLU A 271 -5.38 24.89 12.01
CA GLU A 271 -5.67 26.16 12.68
C GLU A 271 -6.08 27.30 11.71
N LEU A 272 -5.96 27.07 10.39
CA LEU A 272 -6.18 28.04 9.31
C LEU A 272 -7.38 27.69 8.42
#